data_AF-A0AB33WLG8-F1
#
_entry.id   AF-A0AB33WLG8-F1
#
_cell.length_a   1.000
_cell.length_b   1.000
_cell.length_c   1.000
_cell.angle_alpha   90.00
_cell.angle_beta   90.00
_cell.angle_gamma   90.00
#
_symmetry.space_group_name_H-M   'P 1'
#
loop_
_entity.id
_entity.type
_entity.pdbx_description
1 polymer ?
#
loop_
_entity_poly.entity_id
_entity_poly.type
_entity_poly.pdbx_seq_one_letter_code
_entity_poly.pdbx_strand_id
1 'polypeptide(L)'
;MNRDALDVNMLKLVQPYLLEPSDTVNPTDRECYRLTVEDKRQIEAAIKKHGAHALENVTKGGAMLYLRFPLRFAGEDEEYLRSIFAPETLKPEPWDGPEKIVVTTFDSGEVGAGGRARLVVESYSPFEDRFARLPYKSMLPPGDTVVGYQFVATMQCRNSLSVLEQHGRIESFPPAILPKIIKEPWQGIWTPRTKSWRDLGINIDEIPKGDMASEIGYIPSDGGDYLRFLLVVKTIGAMDIDFREKLKLLEDVPYMYGQNGTSFGELEGRVPRSLVAIMETEFEYDEEEGGDEEE
;
A
#
# COMPACT_ATOMS: atom_id res chain seq x y z
N MET A 1 20.80 -27.61 46.80
CA MET A 1 20.69 -27.05 45.44
C MET A 1 19.23 -26.72 45.22
N ASN A 2 18.84 -25.45 45.36
CA ASN A 2 17.50 -24.97 45.01
C ASN A 2 17.67 -23.96 43.88
N ARG A 3 17.18 -24.33 42.69
CA ARG A 3 16.94 -23.45 41.56
C ARG A 3 15.44 -23.42 41.38
N ASP A 4 14.78 -22.47 42.02
CA ASP A 4 13.46 -22.00 41.63
C ASP A 4 13.21 -20.62 42.26
N ALA A 5 12.51 -19.80 41.50
CA ALA A 5 12.01 -18.46 41.80
C ALA A 5 13.02 -17.30 41.75
N LEU A 6 13.13 -16.66 40.58
CA LEU A 6 12.95 -15.21 40.40
C LEU A 6 12.79 -14.91 38.91
N ASP A 7 11.73 -15.47 38.34
CA ASP A 7 11.15 -14.99 37.09
C ASP A 7 10.34 -13.73 37.45
N VAL A 8 11.00 -12.57 37.38
CA VAL A 8 10.37 -11.29 37.70
C VAL A 8 9.40 -10.98 36.58
N ASN A 9 8.14 -11.34 36.83
CA ASN A 9 6.98 -11.04 36.00
C ASN A 9 6.88 -9.51 35.76
N MET A 10 7.46 -9.04 34.66
CA MET A 10 7.43 -7.62 34.23
C MET A 10 6.01 -7.13 33.86
N LEU A 11 4.97 -7.96 33.97
CA LEU A 11 3.57 -7.64 33.65
C LEU A 11 2.72 -7.31 34.89
N LYS A 12 3.33 -7.00 36.05
CA LYS A 12 2.57 -6.74 37.29
C LYS A 12 2.97 -5.52 38.11
N LEU A 13 3.60 -4.52 37.51
CA LEU A 13 3.73 -3.22 38.17
C LEU A 13 2.82 -2.21 37.48
N VAL A 14 1.57 -2.19 37.94
CA VAL A 14 0.86 -0.92 38.13
C VAL A 14 1.82 -0.05 38.94
N GLN A 15 2.46 0.92 38.32
CA GLN A 15 3.24 1.91 39.06
C GLN A 15 2.28 3.02 39.50
N PRO A 16 1.88 3.10 40.78
CA PRO A 16 1.41 4.36 41.34
C PRO A 16 2.62 5.31 41.38
N TYR A 17 2.41 6.54 40.92
CA TYR A 17 3.30 7.69 41.06
C TYR A 17 4.34 7.58 42.17
N LEU A 18 5.61 7.83 41.85
CA LEU A 18 6.60 8.36 42.78
C LEU A 18 7.54 9.26 41.96
N LEU A 19 7.32 10.59 42.04
CA LEU A 19 8.45 11.50 41.92
C LEU A 19 9.39 11.16 43.08
N GLU A 20 10.65 10.86 42.78
CA GLU A 20 11.65 10.78 43.84
C GLU A 20 11.90 12.19 44.39
N PRO A 21 12.28 12.36 45.67
CA PRO A 21 12.56 13.68 46.24
C PRO A 21 13.65 14.48 45.49
N SER A 22 14.41 13.83 44.62
CA SER A 22 15.42 14.40 43.74
C SER A 22 14.90 14.85 42.37
N ASP A 23 13.65 14.53 42.00
CA ASP A 23 13.08 14.89 40.70
C ASP A 23 12.69 16.38 40.67
N THR A 24 13.48 17.19 39.97
CA THR A 24 13.27 18.64 39.80
C THR A 24 12.33 18.97 38.64
N VAL A 25 11.31 18.14 38.39
CA VAL A 25 10.37 18.37 37.29
C VAL A 25 9.38 19.45 37.71
N ASN A 26 9.44 20.60 37.04
CA ASN A 26 8.49 21.68 37.27
C ASN A 26 7.12 21.28 36.70
N PRO A 27 6.06 21.14 37.53
CA PRO A 27 4.76 20.66 37.06
C PRO A 27 4.03 21.61 36.09
N THR A 28 4.54 22.83 35.88
CA THR A 28 4.04 23.77 34.87
C THR A 28 4.76 23.69 33.53
N ASP A 29 5.85 22.93 33.42
CA ASP A 29 6.61 22.81 32.19
C ASP A 29 6.03 21.70 31.29
N ARG A 30 5.24 22.12 30.29
CA ARG A 30 4.57 21.20 29.35
C ARG A 30 5.57 20.37 28.53
N GLU A 31 6.80 20.83 28.33
CA GLU A 31 7.82 20.12 27.56
C GLU A 31 8.37 18.90 28.32
N CYS A 32 8.34 18.90 29.66
CA CYS A 32 8.80 17.78 30.48
C CYS A 32 7.95 16.50 30.34
N TYR A 33 6.77 16.61 29.73
CA TYR A 33 5.84 15.51 29.50
C TYR A 33 5.78 15.06 28.05
N ARG A 34 6.58 15.66 27.16
CA ARG A 34 6.62 15.28 25.74
C ARG A 34 7.48 14.04 25.53
N LEU A 35 7.01 13.18 24.65
CA LEU A 35 7.76 12.02 24.18
C LEU A 35 8.87 12.49 23.24
N THR A 36 10.10 12.20 23.65
CA THR A 36 11.28 12.39 22.80
C THR A 36 11.31 11.35 21.69
N VAL A 37 12.14 11.57 20.67
CA VAL A 37 12.36 10.60 19.58
C VAL A 37 12.77 9.22 20.11
N GLU A 38 13.58 9.18 21.16
CA GLU A 38 14.02 7.92 21.77
C GLU A 38 12.87 7.22 22.52
N ASP A 39 12.00 7.96 23.20
CA ASP A 39 10.81 7.38 23.84
C ASP A 39 9.89 6.71 22.79
N LYS A 40 9.66 7.39 21.67
CA LYS A 40 8.85 6.87 20.54
C LYS A 40 9.44 5.59 19.97
N ARG A 41 10.76 5.57 19.76
CA ARG A 41 11.49 4.38 19.29
C ARG A 41 11.36 3.19 20.25
N GLN A 42 11.40 3.44 21.56
CA GLN A 42 11.24 2.39 22.57
C GLN A 42 9.83 1.83 22.60
N ILE A 43 8.81 2.69 22.47
CA ILE A 43 7.40 2.27 22.35
C ILE A 43 7.24 1.36 21.11
N GLU A 44 7.71 1.81 19.95
CA GLU A 44 7.64 1.02 18.71
C GLU A 44 8.38 -0.32 18.80
N ALA A 45 9.56 -0.33 19.43
CA ALA A 45 10.31 -1.56 19.66
C ALA A 45 9.58 -2.52 20.60
N ALA A 46 8.94 -2.02 21.66
CA ALA A 46 8.13 -2.82 22.56
C ALA A 46 6.91 -3.42 21.84
N ILE A 47 6.25 -2.64 20.99
CA ILE A 47 5.12 -3.09 20.17
C ILE A 47 5.55 -4.15 19.16
N LYS A 48 6.67 -3.95 18.47
CA LYS A 48 7.21 -4.95 17.54
C LYS A 48 7.52 -6.28 18.24
N LYS A 49 7.94 -6.24 19.50
CA LYS A 49 8.33 -7.42 20.27
C LYS A 49 7.16 -8.11 20.97
N HIS A 50 6.17 -7.35 21.45
CA HIS A 50 5.12 -7.84 22.36
C HIS A 50 3.69 -7.59 21.86
N GLY A 51 3.51 -6.84 20.77
CA GLY A 51 2.22 -6.38 20.26
C GLY A 51 1.71 -5.13 20.98
N ALA A 52 0.95 -4.30 20.27
CA ALA A 52 0.40 -3.05 20.83
C ALA A 52 -0.51 -3.29 22.05
N HIS A 53 -1.21 -4.43 22.06
CA HIS A 53 -2.07 -4.83 23.16
C HIS A 53 -1.32 -5.26 24.43
N ALA A 54 0.00 -5.42 24.40
CA ALA A 54 0.77 -5.72 25.61
C ALA A 54 1.05 -4.45 26.45
N LEU A 55 0.92 -3.26 25.88
CA LEU A 55 1.13 -2.00 26.58
C LEU A 55 -0.19 -1.53 27.23
N GLU A 56 -0.21 -1.43 28.56
CA GLU A 56 -1.38 -0.94 29.30
C GLU A 56 -1.40 0.57 29.46
N ASN A 57 -0.23 1.22 29.49
CA ASN A 57 -0.11 2.67 29.61
C ASN A 57 1.22 3.19 29.06
N VAL A 58 1.28 4.51 28.84
CA VAL A 58 2.52 5.27 28.56
C VAL A 58 2.57 6.45 29.51
N THR A 59 3.71 6.66 30.16
CA THR A 59 3.94 7.78 31.08
C THR A 59 5.24 8.50 30.75
N LYS A 60 5.30 9.82 31.01
CA LYS A 60 6.50 10.64 30.88
C LYS A 60 6.51 11.73 31.95
N GLY A 61 7.63 11.90 32.66
CA GLY A 61 7.77 12.93 33.70
C GLY A 61 6.75 12.84 34.84
N GLY A 62 6.08 11.69 35.03
CA GLY A 62 4.96 11.52 35.96
C GLY A 62 3.57 11.76 35.36
N ALA A 63 3.45 12.28 34.13
CA ALA A 63 2.16 12.40 33.44
C ALA A 63 1.74 11.07 32.79
N MET A 64 0.45 10.74 32.87
CA MET A 64 -0.17 9.61 32.16
C MET A 64 -0.60 10.08 30.77
N LEU A 65 0.11 9.64 29.73
CA LEU A 65 -0.14 10.05 28.35
C LEU A 65 -1.06 9.09 27.60
N TYR A 66 -1.02 7.80 27.95
CA TYR A 66 -1.91 6.77 27.42
C TYR A 66 -2.34 5.82 28.53
N LEU A 67 -3.61 5.42 28.52
CA LEU A 67 -4.14 4.33 29.34
C LEU A 67 -5.10 3.48 28.50
N ARG A 68 -4.78 2.19 28.33
CA ARG A 68 -5.52 1.26 27.46
C ARG A 68 -6.97 1.09 27.85
N PHE A 69 -7.27 0.99 29.14
CA PHE A 69 -8.64 0.93 29.66
C PHE A 69 -8.83 2.07 30.67
N PRO A 70 -9.63 3.12 30.37
CA PRO A 70 -10.74 3.14 29.41
C PRO A 70 -10.41 3.83 28.07
N LEU A 71 -9.22 3.61 27.50
CA LEU A 71 -8.75 4.24 26.26
C LEU A 71 -8.64 5.77 26.37
N ARG A 72 -7.78 6.23 27.28
CA ARG A 72 -7.49 7.66 27.49
C ARG A 72 -6.17 8.05 26.86
N PHE A 73 -6.16 9.24 26.30
CA PHE A 73 -4.97 9.91 25.78
C PHE A 73 -4.89 11.31 26.41
N ALA A 74 -3.68 11.81 26.60
CA ALA A 74 -3.45 13.16 27.11
C ALA A 74 -2.10 13.70 26.65
N GLY A 75 -2.01 15.03 26.56
CA GLY A 75 -0.78 15.74 26.23
C GLY A 75 -0.58 15.94 24.73
N GLU A 76 0.51 16.63 24.39
CA GLU A 76 0.83 17.03 23.00
C GLU A 76 1.16 15.84 22.08
N ASP A 77 1.52 14.68 22.64
CA ASP A 77 1.80 13.45 21.88
C ASP A 77 0.56 12.53 21.75
N GLU A 78 -0.64 13.02 22.10
CA GLU A 78 -1.90 12.28 21.96
C GLU A 78 -2.11 11.76 20.54
N GLU A 79 -1.81 12.56 19.52
CA GLU A 79 -1.96 12.15 18.11
C GLU A 79 -1.06 10.97 17.75
N TYR A 80 0.22 11.02 18.16
CA TYR A 80 1.17 9.91 17.99
C TYR A 80 0.71 8.66 18.75
N LEU A 81 0.24 8.81 19.98
CA LEU A 81 -0.24 7.67 20.76
C LEU A 81 -1.53 7.08 20.18
N ARG A 82 -2.41 7.91 19.63
CA ARG A 82 -3.61 7.46 18.92
C ARG A 82 -3.24 6.72 17.64
N SER A 83 -2.26 7.16 16.86
CA SER A 83 -1.84 6.45 15.63
C SER A 83 -1.39 5.01 15.90
N ILE A 84 -0.90 4.75 17.12
CA ILE A 84 -0.43 3.45 17.57
C ILE A 84 -1.54 2.62 18.22
N PHE A 85 -2.29 3.21 19.16
CA PHE A 85 -3.17 2.46 20.06
C PHE A 85 -4.66 2.56 19.73
N ALA A 86 -5.06 3.54 18.93
CA ALA A 86 -6.43 3.76 18.50
C ALA A 86 -6.47 4.53 17.16
N PRO A 87 -5.83 4.02 16.10
CA PRO A 87 -5.69 4.74 14.83
C PRO A 87 -7.05 5.15 14.24
N GLU A 88 -8.10 4.40 14.53
CA GLU A 88 -9.49 4.70 14.16
C GLU A 88 -10.04 5.99 14.77
N THR A 89 -9.40 6.51 15.82
CA THR A 89 -9.79 7.76 16.50
C THR A 89 -9.12 9.00 15.93
N LEU A 90 -8.09 8.82 15.08
CA LEU A 90 -7.49 9.93 14.37
C LEU A 90 -8.41 10.39 13.25
N LYS A 91 -8.51 11.71 13.05
CA LYS A 91 -9.07 12.22 11.80
C LYS A 91 -8.06 11.87 10.71
N PRO A 92 -8.38 11.02 9.73
CA PRO A 92 -7.46 10.77 8.64
C PRO A 92 -7.21 12.11 7.94
N GLU A 93 -5.94 12.52 7.86
CA GLU A 93 -5.56 13.57 6.93
C GLU A 93 -5.96 13.14 5.51
N PRO A 94 -6.46 14.06 4.67
CA PRO A 94 -6.77 13.73 3.29
C PRO A 94 -5.55 13.10 2.61
N TRP A 95 -5.77 12.05 1.81
CA TRP A 95 -4.73 11.41 1.04
C TRP A 95 -3.95 12.42 0.15
N ASP A 96 -2.63 12.42 0.29
CA ASP A 96 -1.68 13.27 -0.45
C ASP A 96 -0.62 12.47 -1.22
N GLY A 97 -0.75 11.14 -1.24
CA GLY A 97 0.16 10.23 -1.94
C GLY A 97 -0.18 10.01 -3.43
N PRO A 98 0.45 9.02 -4.08
CA PRO A 98 0.23 8.78 -5.52
C PRO A 98 -1.20 8.36 -5.84
N GLU A 99 -1.71 8.80 -7.00
CA GLU A 99 -3.05 8.44 -7.51
C GLU A 99 -3.04 7.19 -8.40
N LYS A 100 -1.89 6.51 -8.51
CA LYS A 100 -1.66 5.35 -9.37
C LYS A 100 -0.62 4.42 -8.78
N ILE A 101 -0.57 3.18 -9.27
CA ILE A 101 0.50 2.25 -8.92
C ILE A 101 1.85 2.87 -9.28
N VAL A 102 2.78 2.84 -8.33
CA VAL A 102 4.15 3.30 -8.52
C VAL A 102 5.05 2.08 -8.66
N VAL A 103 5.85 2.04 -9.70
CA VAL A 103 6.88 1.01 -9.92
C VAL A 103 8.24 1.59 -9.62
N THR A 104 9.08 0.83 -8.91
CA THR A 104 10.46 1.19 -8.61
C THR A 104 11.38 0.03 -8.97
N THR A 105 12.61 0.36 -9.36
CA THR A 105 13.63 -0.63 -9.70
C THR A 105 14.87 -0.38 -8.87
N PHE A 106 15.42 -1.43 -8.29
CA PHE A 106 16.69 -1.36 -7.56
C PHE A 106 17.57 -2.56 -7.87
N ASP A 107 18.88 -2.37 -7.71
CA ASP A 107 19.87 -3.43 -7.76
C ASP A 107 19.84 -4.22 -6.45
N SER A 108 19.60 -5.53 -6.52
CA SER A 108 19.59 -6.38 -5.33
C SER A 108 20.99 -6.66 -4.77
N GLY A 109 22.05 -6.25 -5.47
CA GLY A 109 23.44 -6.58 -5.15
C GLY A 109 23.82 -8.02 -5.51
N GLU A 110 22.90 -8.79 -6.09
CA GLU A 110 23.14 -10.14 -6.58
C GLU A 110 23.52 -10.11 -8.06
N VAL A 111 24.40 -11.01 -8.48
CA VAL A 111 24.73 -11.19 -9.90
C VAL A 111 23.76 -12.19 -10.52
N GLY A 112 22.95 -11.73 -11.47
CA GLY A 112 22.02 -12.53 -12.25
C GLY A 112 22.69 -13.30 -13.39
N ALA A 113 21.87 -13.95 -14.22
CA ALA A 113 22.33 -14.72 -15.37
C ALA A 113 23.14 -13.85 -16.35
N GLY A 114 24.28 -14.36 -16.84
CA GLY A 114 25.15 -13.63 -17.76
C GLY A 114 26.07 -12.59 -17.13
N GLY A 115 26.20 -12.56 -15.79
CA GLY A 115 27.10 -11.64 -15.09
C GLY A 115 26.56 -10.23 -14.91
N ARG A 116 25.27 -10.00 -15.21
CA ARG A 116 24.58 -8.71 -15.01
C ARG A 116 24.07 -8.59 -13.58
N ALA A 117 23.96 -7.36 -13.07
CA ALA A 117 23.29 -7.11 -11.79
C ALA A 117 21.83 -7.54 -11.86
N ARG A 118 21.33 -8.15 -10.78
CA ARG A 118 19.93 -8.56 -10.67
C ARG A 118 19.09 -7.36 -10.28
N LEU A 119 18.32 -6.85 -11.24
CA LEU A 119 17.37 -5.76 -11.00
C LEU A 119 16.06 -6.33 -10.48
N VAL A 120 15.59 -5.80 -9.35
CA VAL A 120 14.29 -6.15 -8.77
C VAL A 120 13.33 -5.00 -8.98
N VAL A 121 12.15 -5.34 -9.50
CA VAL A 121 11.04 -4.44 -9.76
C VAL A 121 10.01 -4.60 -8.66
N GLU A 122 9.84 -3.55 -7.87
CA GLU A 122 8.82 -3.44 -6.85
C GLU A 122 7.68 -2.54 -7.30
N SER A 123 6.50 -2.75 -6.73
CA SER A 123 5.37 -1.88 -6.96
C SER A 123 4.62 -1.58 -5.67
N TYR A 124 4.21 -0.33 -5.52
CA TYR A 124 3.34 0.12 -4.46
C TYR A 124 1.96 0.49 -5.04
N SER A 125 0.91 -0.15 -4.52
CA SER A 125 -0.48 0.17 -4.83
C SER A 125 -1.06 1.07 -3.74
N PRO A 126 -1.41 2.34 -4.06
CA PRO A 126 -1.86 3.29 -3.04
C PRO A 126 -3.31 3.11 -2.62
N PHE A 127 -4.06 2.22 -3.25
CA PHE A 127 -5.51 2.33 -3.27
C PHE A 127 -6.19 1.96 -1.94
N GLU A 128 -5.61 1.06 -1.16
CA GLU A 128 -6.08 0.75 0.20
C GLU A 128 -5.86 1.97 1.13
N ASP A 129 -4.66 2.54 1.10
CA ASP A 129 -4.31 3.69 1.95
C ASP A 129 -5.08 4.96 1.55
N ARG A 130 -5.29 5.15 0.25
CA ARG A 130 -6.15 6.21 -0.30
C ARG A 130 -7.60 6.01 0.10
N PHE A 131 -8.10 4.77 0.09
CA PHE A 131 -9.47 4.47 0.49
C PHE A 131 -9.71 4.73 1.98
N ALA A 132 -8.73 4.44 2.83
CA ALA A 132 -8.77 4.80 4.25
C ALA A 132 -8.76 6.32 4.49
N ARG A 133 -8.23 7.09 3.53
CA ARG A 133 -8.01 8.54 3.62
C ARG A 133 -8.66 9.30 2.47
N LEU A 134 -9.84 8.85 2.01
CA LEU A 134 -10.49 9.43 0.84
C LEU A 134 -10.57 10.97 0.98
N PRO A 135 -10.24 11.73 -0.07
CA PRO A 135 -10.31 13.19 -0.04
C PRO A 135 -11.77 13.69 -0.03
N TYR A 136 -12.74 12.78 0.00
CA TYR A 136 -14.17 13.04 -0.05
C TYR A 136 -14.92 12.09 0.91
N LYS A 137 -16.14 12.47 1.29
CA LYS A 137 -17.03 11.59 2.07
C LYS A 137 -17.68 10.56 1.16
N SER A 138 -17.75 9.30 1.63
CA SER A 138 -18.50 8.24 0.95
C SER A 138 -19.89 8.71 0.53
N MET A 139 -20.24 8.45 -0.72
CA MET A 139 -21.56 8.73 -1.30
C MET A 139 -22.44 7.48 -1.34
N LEU A 140 -22.01 6.38 -0.72
CA LEU A 140 -22.79 5.16 -0.63
C LEU A 140 -23.77 5.22 0.55
N PRO A 141 -24.92 4.53 0.47
CA PRO A 141 -25.89 4.48 1.55
C PRO A 141 -25.29 3.94 2.86
N PRO A 142 -25.52 4.59 4.01
CA PRO A 142 -25.12 4.05 5.30
C PRO A 142 -25.78 2.69 5.56
N GLY A 143 -25.02 1.74 6.09
CA GLY A 143 -25.54 0.42 6.46
C GLY A 143 -25.50 -0.64 5.36
N ASP A 144 -25.11 -0.30 4.14
CA ASP A 144 -24.90 -1.28 3.06
C ASP A 144 -23.74 -2.24 3.39
N THR A 145 -23.78 -3.45 2.83
CA THR A 145 -22.68 -4.43 2.88
C THR A 145 -21.55 -4.00 1.95
N VAL A 146 -21.84 -3.21 0.91
CA VAL A 146 -20.84 -2.64 0.00
C VAL A 146 -20.26 -1.35 0.59
N VAL A 147 -18.94 -1.30 0.73
CA VAL A 147 -18.21 -0.13 1.24
C VAL A 147 -17.58 0.73 0.13
N GLY A 148 -17.45 0.15 -1.06
CA GLY A 148 -16.87 0.80 -2.22
C GLY A 148 -16.95 -0.10 -3.45
N TYR A 149 -16.41 0.39 -4.55
CA TYR A 149 -16.18 -0.40 -5.74
C TYR A 149 -14.67 -0.44 -6.01
N GLN A 150 -14.13 -1.61 -6.31
CA GLN A 150 -12.74 -1.81 -6.67
C GLN A 150 -12.61 -2.00 -8.19
N PHE A 151 -11.72 -1.27 -8.83
CA PHE A 151 -11.45 -1.42 -10.25
C PHE A 151 -10.52 -2.61 -10.48
N VAL A 152 -10.92 -3.50 -11.37
CA VAL A 152 -10.17 -4.69 -11.78
C VAL A 152 -9.86 -4.55 -13.27
N ALA A 153 -8.62 -4.15 -13.57
CA ALA A 153 -8.11 -4.15 -14.95
C ALA A 153 -7.99 -5.59 -15.50
N THR A 154 -8.30 -5.76 -16.78
CA THR A 154 -8.04 -7.00 -17.51
C THR A 154 -6.53 -7.11 -17.80
N MET A 155 -5.90 -8.18 -17.31
CA MET A 155 -4.44 -8.37 -17.40
C MET A 155 -4.02 -8.92 -18.76
N GLN A 156 -3.88 -8.02 -19.74
CA GLN A 156 -3.52 -8.30 -21.14
C GLN A 156 -2.50 -7.30 -21.66
N CYS A 157 -1.62 -7.74 -22.56
CA CYS A 157 -0.60 -6.90 -23.18
C CYS A 157 -1.17 -5.68 -23.93
N ARG A 158 -2.36 -5.81 -24.52
CA ARG A 158 -3.02 -4.75 -25.29
C ARG A 158 -3.71 -3.68 -24.42
N ASN A 159 -3.85 -3.90 -23.11
CA ASN A 159 -4.49 -2.92 -22.24
C ASN A 159 -3.58 -1.72 -22.01
N SER A 160 -4.10 -0.50 -21.89
CA SER A 160 -3.24 0.69 -21.79
C SER A 160 -2.55 0.79 -20.43
N LEU A 161 -1.41 1.49 -20.40
CA LEU A 161 -0.70 1.80 -19.15
C LEU A 161 -1.63 2.47 -18.14
N SER A 162 -2.37 3.49 -18.58
CA SER A 162 -3.31 4.27 -17.75
C SER A 162 -4.40 3.42 -17.11
N VAL A 163 -4.82 2.32 -17.73
CA VAL A 163 -5.80 1.38 -17.16
C VAL A 163 -5.13 0.45 -16.15
N LEU A 164 -3.98 -0.13 -16.51
CA LEU A 164 -3.24 -1.06 -15.66
C LEU A 164 -2.75 -0.40 -14.37
N GLU A 165 -2.31 0.85 -14.45
CA GLU A 165 -1.89 1.69 -13.32
C GLU A 165 -3.00 1.92 -12.28
N GLN A 166 -4.27 1.71 -12.66
CA GLN A 166 -5.43 1.86 -11.79
C GLN A 166 -5.96 0.53 -11.24
N HIS A 167 -5.29 -0.61 -11.53
CA HIS A 167 -5.70 -1.91 -11.01
C HIS A 167 -5.73 -1.89 -9.47
N GLY A 168 -6.90 -2.17 -8.90
CA GLY A 168 -7.14 -2.13 -7.47
C GLY A 168 -7.64 -0.80 -6.93
N ARG A 169 -7.85 0.24 -7.76
CA ARG A 169 -8.44 1.52 -7.33
C ARG A 169 -9.76 1.30 -6.64
N ILE A 170 -9.99 1.99 -5.51
CA ILE A 170 -11.24 1.87 -4.76
C ILE A 170 -11.90 3.24 -4.67
N GLU A 171 -13.19 3.30 -4.96
CA GLU A 171 -14.00 4.52 -4.81
C GLU A 171 -15.31 4.22 -4.07
N SER A 172 -15.75 5.15 -3.23
CA SER A 172 -17.04 5.07 -2.51
C SER A 172 -18.12 5.90 -3.19
N PHE A 173 -18.25 5.73 -4.50
CA PHE A 173 -19.32 6.35 -5.29
C PHE A 173 -20.31 5.31 -5.80
N PRO A 174 -21.59 5.68 -6.01
CA PRO A 174 -22.54 4.84 -6.74
C PRO A 174 -22.04 4.49 -8.15
N PRO A 175 -22.40 3.31 -8.71
CA PRO A 175 -21.90 2.86 -10.01
C PRO A 175 -22.06 3.86 -11.16
N ALA A 176 -23.14 4.66 -11.13
CA ALA A 176 -23.47 5.62 -12.18
C ALA A 176 -22.47 6.79 -12.31
N ILE A 177 -21.65 7.04 -11.29
CA ILE A 177 -20.71 8.17 -11.26
C ILE A 177 -19.27 7.73 -10.97
N LEU A 178 -18.98 6.42 -11.08
CA LEU A 178 -17.61 5.93 -10.93
C LEU A 178 -16.69 6.54 -12.02
N PRO A 179 -15.41 6.83 -11.70
CA PRO A 179 -14.49 7.39 -12.67
C PRO A 179 -14.38 6.53 -13.94
N LYS A 180 -14.37 7.20 -15.10
CA LYS A 180 -14.16 6.55 -16.39
C LYS A 180 -12.67 6.29 -16.61
N ILE A 181 -12.21 5.12 -16.17
CA ILE A 181 -10.83 4.64 -16.37
C ILE A 181 -10.67 4.00 -17.76
N ILE A 182 -11.70 3.28 -18.23
CA ILE A 182 -11.66 2.50 -19.47
C ILE A 182 -12.21 3.29 -20.67
N LYS A 183 -11.60 3.08 -21.83
CA LYS A 183 -12.12 3.48 -23.14
C LYS A 183 -13.07 2.41 -23.70
N GLU A 184 -12.74 1.13 -23.48
CA GLU A 184 -13.50 -0.02 -23.99
C GLU A 184 -13.87 -1.01 -22.87
N PRO A 185 -15.05 -1.67 -22.93
CA PRO A 185 -15.54 -2.55 -21.87
C PRO A 185 -14.64 -3.74 -21.52
N TRP A 186 -13.79 -4.20 -22.45
CA TRP A 186 -12.90 -5.34 -22.23
C TRP A 186 -11.69 -4.99 -21.34
N GLN A 187 -11.39 -3.70 -21.14
CA GLN A 187 -10.19 -3.22 -20.46
C GLN A 187 -10.25 -3.40 -18.94
N GLY A 188 -11.44 -3.51 -18.36
CA GLY A 188 -11.60 -3.71 -16.92
C GLY A 188 -13.03 -3.47 -16.46
N ILE A 189 -13.26 -3.70 -15.17
CA ILE A 189 -14.59 -3.58 -14.56
C ILE A 189 -14.48 -3.10 -13.12
N TRP A 190 -15.51 -2.39 -12.65
CA TRP A 190 -15.69 -2.10 -11.23
C TRP A 190 -16.45 -3.23 -10.55
N THR A 191 -15.87 -3.82 -9.51
CA THR A 191 -16.48 -4.87 -8.70
C THR A 191 -16.87 -4.33 -7.32
N PRO A 192 -17.99 -4.78 -6.74
CA PRO A 192 -18.36 -4.36 -5.40
C PRO A 192 -17.33 -4.86 -4.38
N ARG A 193 -16.85 -3.95 -3.54
CA ARG A 193 -16.04 -4.25 -2.36
C ARG A 193 -16.94 -4.29 -1.14
N THR A 194 -17.00 -5.44 -0.48
CA THR A 194 -17.81 -5.62 0.72
C THR A 194 -17.04 -5.29 1.99
N LYS A 195 -17.79 -5.05 3.06
CA LYS A 195 -17.29 -5.06 4.44
C LYS A 195 -16.49 -6.33 4.72
N SER A 196 -15.41 -6.18 5.48
CA SER A 196 -14.73 -7.32 6.07
C SER A 196 -15.61 -7.99 7.12
N TRP A 197 -15.32 -9.24 7.48
CA TRP A 197 -15.91 -9.92 8.62
C TRP A 197 -15.79 -9.07 9.89
N ARG A 198 -14.63 -8.43 10.08
CA ARG A 198 -14.36 -7.56 11.23
C ARG A 198 -15.25 -6.32 11.23
N ASP A 199 -15.50 -5.71 10.06
CA ASP A 199 -16.46 -4.59 9.91
C ASP A 199 -17.90 -5.02 10.22
N LEU A 200 -18.21 -6.30 10.06
CA LEU A 200 -19.50 -6.91 10.43
C LEU A 200 -19.54 -7.38 11.90
N GLY A 201 -18.48 -7.13 12.69
CA GLY A 201 -18.38 -7.55 14.09
C GLY A 201 -18.01 -9.04 14.26
N ILE A 202 -17.58 -9.71 13.20
CA ILE A 202 -17.16 -11.11 13.19
C ILE A 202 -15.63 -11.16 13.21
N ASN A 203 -15.05 -11.64 14.31
CA ASN A 203 -13.60 -11.71 14.48
C ASN A 203 -13.02 -12.97 13.80
N ILE A 204 -13.06 -13.01 12.48
CA ILE A 204 -12.47 -14.05 11.62
C ILE A 204 -11.56 -13.37 10.60
N ASP A 205 -10.50 -14.05 10.18
CA ASP A 205 -9.61 -13.55 9.14
C ASP A 205 -10.27 -13.65 7.76
N GLU A 206 -9.96 -12.69 6.90
CA GLU A 206 -10.44 -12.73 5.52
C GLU A 206 -9.88 -13.92 4.77
N ILE A 207 -10.67 -14.45 3.84
CA ILE A 207 -10.17 -15.45 2.90
C ILE A 207 -9.10 -14.76 2.05
N PRO A 208 -7.88 -15.32 1.95
CA PRO A 208 -6.83 -14.76 1.11
C PRO A 208 -7.35 -14.52 -0.30
N LYS A 209 -7.02 -13.35 -0.87
CA LYS A 209 -7.42 -13.04 -2.24
C LYS A 209 -6.86 -14.13 -3.16
N GLY A 210 -7.73 -14.69 -3.99
CA GLY A 210 -7.39 -15.79 -4.88
C GLY A 210 -6.58 -15.34 -6.10
N ASP A 211 -6.58 -16.18 -7.13
CA ASP A 211 -5.98 -15.86 -8.42
C ASP A 211 -6.98 -15.15 -9.34
N MET A 212 -6.47 -14.43 -10.32
CA MET A 212 -7.23 -13.86 -11.43
C MET A 212 -6.75 -14.40 -12.78
N ALA A 213 -7.64 -14.35 -13.77
CA ALA A 213 -7.30 -14.73 -15.14
C ALA A 213 -6.47 -13.62 -15.82
N SER A 214 -5.46 -14.03 -16.59
CA SER A 214 -4.63 -13.16 -17.42
C SER A 214 -4.31 -13.82 -18.76
N GLU A 215 -3.66 -13.08 -19.66
CA GLU A 215 -3.19 -13.59 -20.94
C GLU A 215 -2.17 -14.75 -20.81
N ILE A 216 -1.48 -14.85 -19.66
CA ILE A 216 -0.49 -15.92 -19.38
C ILE A 216 -1.02 -17.02 -18.45
N GLY A 217 -2.33 -17.06 -18.20
CA GLY A 217 -2.97 -18.00 -17.26
C GLY A 217 -3.35 -17.35 -15.93
N TYR A 218 -3.43 -18.14 -14.86
CA TYR A 218 -3.77 -17.64 -13.53
C TYR A 218 -2.57 -16.92 -12.91
N ILE A 219 -2.83 -15.75 -12.31
CA ILE A 219 -1.85 -14.91 -11.62
C ILE A 219 -2.45 -14.41 -10.29
N PRO A 220 -1.64 -13.93 -9.34
CA PRO A 220 -2.14 -13.28 -8.14
C PRO A 220 -3.16 -12.17 -8.47
N SER A 221 -4.20 -12.04 -7.65
CA SER A 221 -5.30 -11.07 -7.85
C SER A 221 -4.90 -9.60 -7.68
N ASP A 222 -3.71 -9.31 -7.15
CA ASP A 222 -3.11 -7.97 -7.16
C ASP A 222 -2.30 -7.69 -8.45
N GLY A 223 -2.30 -8.64 -9.39
CA GLY A 223 -1.55 -8.63 -10.64
C GLY A 223 -0.16 -9.25 -10.53
N GLY A 224 0.41 -9.38 -9.33
CA GLY A 224 1.72 -9.96 -9.06
C GLY A 224 2.85 -9.42 -9.97
N ASP A 225 3.82 -10.27 -10.27
CA ASP A 225 4.94 -9.90 -11.14
C ASP A 225 4.55 -9.69 -12.59
N TYR A 226 3.41 -10.23 -13.03
CA TYR A 226 2.92 -10.01 -14.40
C TYR A 226 2.44 -8.58 -14.62
N LEU A 227 1.72 -8.01 -13.66
CA LEU A 227 1.37 -6.59 -13.71
C LEU A 227 2.61 -5.72 -13.68
N ARG A 228 3.59 -6.01 -12.81
CA ARG A 228 4.87 -5.27 -12.77
C ARG A 228 5.59 -5.31 -14.11
N PHE A 229 5.65 -6.48 -14.75
CA PHE A 229 6.21 -6.65 -16.08
C PHE A 229 5.51 -5.76 -17.12
N LEU A 230 4.18 -5.80 -17.18
CA LEU A 230 3.41 -4.97 -18.11
C LEU A 230 3.63 -3.47 -17.84
N LEU A 231 3.61 -3.05 -16.58
CA LEU A 231 3.82 -1.65 -16.18
C LEU A 231 5.21 -1.15 -16.62
N VAL A 232 6.27 -1.94 -16.44
CA VAL A 232 7.63 -1.56 -16.89
C VAL A 232 7.68 -1.38 -18.40
N VAL A 233 7.25 -2.38 -19.17
CA VAL A 233 7.34 -2.35 -20.65
C VAL A 233 6.51 -1.18 -21.22
N LYS A 234 5.34 -0.93 -20.65
CA LYS A 234 4.45 0.14 -21.09
C LYS A 234 4.91 1.52 -20.63
N THR A 235 5.53 1.62 -19.45
CA THR A 235 6.18 2.86 -19.01
C THR A 235 7.26 3.26 -20.01
N ILE A 236 8.11 2.32 -20.45
CA ILE A 236 9.11 2.57 -21.51
C ILE A 236 8.42 3.08 -22.79
N GLY A 237 7.28 2.51 -23.17
CA GLY A 237 6.48 2.95 -24.31
C GLY A 237 5.96 4.38 -24.18
N ALA A 238 5.50 4.76 -22.99
CA ALA A 238 4.95 6.07 -22.70
C ALA A 238 6.01 7.17 -22.44
N MET A 239 7.30 6.83 -22.31
CA MET A 239 8.35 7.83 -22.10
C MET A 239 8.52 8.76 -23.30
N ASP A 240 8.74 10.05 -23.04
CA ASP A 240 9.08 11.04 -24.08
C ASP A 240 10.60 11.01 -24.36
N ILE A 241 11.05 9.93 -24.99
CA ILE A 241 12.45 9.69 -25.41
C ILE A 241 12.49 9.04 -26.79
N ASP A 242 13.66 9.08 -27.45
CA ASP A 242 13.83 8.50 -28.79
C ASP A 242 13.55 6.99 -28.81
N PHE A 243 12.99 6.49 -29.91
CA PHE A 243 12.66 5.08 -30.06
C PHE A 243 13.87 4.16 -29.84
N ARG A 244 15.07 4.55 -30.29
CA ARG A 244 16.29 3.75 -30.05
C ARG A 244 16.68 3.70 -28.59
N GLU A 245 16.39 4.75 -27.82
CA GLU A 245 16.61 4.75 -26.37
C GLU A 245 15.61 3.82 -25.67
N LYS A 246 14.33 3.82 -26.11
CA LYS A 246 13.34 2.84 -25.64
C LYS A 246 13.78 1.40 -25.90
N LEU A 247 14.29 1.10 -27.10
CA LEU A 247 14.82 -0.23 -27.42
C LEU A 247 15.95 -0.65 -26.48
N LYS A 248 16.87 0.25 -26.15
CA LYS A 248 17.94 -0.04 -25.18
C LYS A 248 17.39 -0.35 -23.80
N LEU A 249 16.37 0.37 -23.34
CA LEU A 249 15.71 0.07 -22.06
C LEU A 249 15.02 -1.30 -22.07
N LEU A 250 14.40 -1.67 -23.20
CA LEU A 250 13.79 -2.99 -23.36
C LEU A 250 14.79 -4.15 -23.31
N GLU A 251 16.06 -3.94 -23.71
CA GLU A 251 17.11 -4.98 -23.64
C GLU A 251 17.39 -5.46 -22.21
N ASP A 252 17.11 -4.62 -21.20
CA ASP A 252 17.34 -4.96 -19.80
C ASP A 252 16.13 -5.66 -19.14
N VAL A 253 14.93 -5.49 -19.70
CA VAL A 253 13.68 -6.04 -19.15
C VAL A 253 13.75 -7.56 -18.89
N PRO A 254 14.25 -8.41 -19.81
CA PRO A 254 14.29 -9.85 -19.58
C PRO A 254 15.16 -10.29 -18.38
N TYR A 255 16.08 -9.44 -17.94
CA TYR A 255 16.99 -9.69 -16.82
C TYR A 255 16.44 -9.20 -15.47
N MET A 256 15.27 -8.53 -15.48
CA MET A 256 14.61 -8.06 -14.28
C MET A 256 13.81 -9.19 -13.60
N TYR A 257 13.58 -9.01 -12.32
CA TYR A 257 12.73 -9.88 -11.51
C TYR A 257 11.67 -9.05 -10.82
N GLY A 258 10.43 -9.54 -10.78
CA GLY A 258 9.44 -8.92 -9.92
C GLY A 258 9.70 -9.24 -8.45
N GLN A 259 9.12 -8.43 -7.56
CA GLN A 259 9.23 -8.60 -6.10
C GLN A 259 8.84 -10.01 -5.61
N ASN A 260 7.96 -10.71 -6.32
CA ASN A 260 7.55 -12.07 -5.93
C ASN A 260 8.53 -13.15 -6.46
N GLY A 261 9.61 -12.73 -7.13
CA GLY A 261 10.72 -13.59 -7.56
C GLY A 261 10.62 -14.11 -8.98
N THR A 262 9.58 -13.76 -9.75
CA THR A 262 9.40 -14.21 -11.13
C THR A 262 10.33 -13.45 -12.07
N SER A 263 11.04 -14.18 -12.94
CA SER A 263 11.87 -13.57 -13.98
C SER A 263 10.99 -12.94 -15.07
N PHE A 264 11.32 -11.72 -15.48
CA PHE A 264 10.63 -11.07 -16.59
C PHE A 264 10.93 -11.74 -17.93
N GLY A 265 12.09 -12.38 -18.09
CA GLY A 265 12.38 -13.23 -19.26
C GLY A 265 11.49 -14.48 -19.33
N GLU A 266 11.07 -15.02 -18.19
CA GLU A 266 10.07 -16.11 -18.16
C GLU A 266 8.69 -15.60 -18.61
N LEU A 267 8.30 -14.41 -18.14
CA LEU A 267 7.03 -13.78 -18.50
C LEU A 267 7.01 -13.40 -19.99
N GLU A 268 8.12 -12.87 -20.52
CA GLU A 268 8.30 -12.60 -21.95
C GLU A 268 8.08 -13.86 -22.80
N GLY A 269 8.60 -15.01 -22.36
CA GLY A 269 8.42 -16.28 -23.06
C GLY A 269 6.99 -16.82 -23.05
N ARG A 270 6.09 -16.26 -22.23
CA ARG A 270 4.69 -16.70 -22.08
C ARG A 270 3.68 -15.77 -22.75
N VAL A 271 4.05 -14.52 -23.00
CA VAL A 271 3.16 -13.55 -23.65
C VAL A 271 3.11 -13.79 -25.17
N PRO A 272 1.97 -13.51 -25.83
CA PRO A 272 1.83 -13.73 -27.28
C PRO A 272 2.45 -12.61 -28.14
N ARG A 273 3.03 -11.57 -27.52
CA ARG A 273 3.57 -10.38 -28.18
C ARG A 273 5.02 -10.15 -27.73
N SER A 274 5.87 -9.67 -28.64
CA SER A 274 7.22 -9.22 -28.28
C SER A 274 7.18 -7.99 -27.38
N LEU A 275 8.24 -7.74 -26.61
CA LEU A 275 8.35 -6.53 -25.77
C LEU A 275 8.13 -5.24 -26.58
N VAL A 276 8.68 -5.17 -27.80
CA VAL A 276 8.49 -4.04 -28.71
C VAL A 276 7.01 -3.86 -29.05
N ALA A 277 6.29 -4.94 -29.41
CA ALA A 277 4.88 -4.87 -29.75
C ALA A 277 3.97 -4.55 -28.55
N ILE A 278 4.39 -4.85 -27.32
CA ILE A 278 3.70 -4.44 -26.09
C ILE A 278 3.94 -2.96 -25.83
N MET A 279 5.20 -2.52 -25.87
CA MET A 279 5.60 -1.13 -25.73
C MET A 279 4.88 -0.23 -26.74
N GLU A 280 4.74 -0.70 -27.98
CA GLU A 280 4.12 0.06 -29.07
C GLU A 280 2.65 0.40 -28.87
N THR A 281 1.95 -0.33 -27.99
CA THR A 281 0.54 -0.03 -27.68
C THR A 281 0.34 1.28 -26.92
N GLU A 282 1.41 1.88 -26.41
CA GLU A 282 1.37 3.19 -25.75
C GLU A 282 1.78 4.35 -26.68
N PHE A 283 2.16 4.07 -27.93
CA PHE A 283 2.23 5.14 -28.92
C PHE A 283 0.79 5.55 -29.25
N GLU A 284 0.46 6.82 -28.97
CA GLU A 284 -0.75 7.41 -29.51
C GLU A 284 -0.65 7.33 -31.03
N TYR A 285 -1.52 6.54 -31.66
CA TYR A 285 -1.90 6.81 -33.03
C TYR A 285 -2.70 8.11 -32.97
N ASP A 286 -2.04 9.24 -33.27
CA ASP A 286 -2.70 10.47 -33.70
C ASP A 286 -3.42 10.18 -35.03
N GLU A 287 -4.48 9.38 -34.98
CA GLU A 287 -5.46 9.28 -36.07
C GLU A 287 -6.68 10.09 -35.64
N GLU A 288 -6.63 11.40 -35.91
CA GLU A 288 -7.77 12.22 -36.36
C GLU A 288 -7.31 13.67 -36.60
N GLU A 289 -6.90 13.98 -37.83
CA GLU A 289 -7.22 15.26 -38.49
C GLU A 289 -6.88 15.14 -39.99
N GLY A 290 -7.88 14.78 -40.80
CA GLY A 290 -7.70 14.65 -42.25
C GLY A 290 -8.80 13.84 -42.93
N GLY A 291 -10.06 14.03 -42.51
CA GLY A 291 -11.22 13.57 -43.26
C GLY A 291 -11.96 14.81 -43.75
N ASP A 292 -11.59 15.27 -44.93
CA ASP A 292 -12.27 16.34 -45.65
C ASP A 292 -13.78 16.06 -45.70
N GLU A 293 -14.57 16.97 -45.13
CA GLU A 293 -15.96 17.18 -45.56
C GLU A 293 -15.91 17.75 -46.98
N GLU A 294 -16.11 16.91 -47.99
CA GLU A 294 -16.62 17.37 -49.28
C GLU A 294 -18.12 17.11 -49.37
N GLU A 295 -18.81 18.19 -49.72
CA GLU A 295 -20.25 18.43 -49.86
C GLU A 295 -21.01 17.44 -50.77
#